data_AF-A0A914IWE8-F1
#
_entry.id   AF-A0A914IWE8-F1
#
_cell.length_a   1.000
_cell.length_b   1.000
_cell.length_c   1.000
_cell.angle_alpha   90.00
_cell.angle_beta   90.00
_cell.angle_gamma   90.00
#
_symmetry.space_group_name_H-M   'P 1'
#
loop_
_entity.id
_entity.type
_entity.pdbx_description
1 polymer ?
#
loop_
_entity_poly.entity_id
_entity_poly.type
_entity_poly.pdbx_seq_one_letter_code
_entity_poly.pdbx_strand_id
1 'polypeptide(L)'
;MIKRILFQFLIFLVISIVLLKCSESEEGEKCVDFVHNYVMSKTPIKDENANYPAKVTKFSSTLYNSEGKPACHQKRPTVLMPGWTKLIDGELHVKQDVNLTKDGVVRMTVYGADFDDPLCLNGTSQYLAIPNRFCRFNLCEFIGNDLCEILQKKGVHTIREVEEKLNFNRTLFLPEPPSLLGISLLDLFSGDFNFGFAIESEGRTILELLIPFNHKYLQIGVE
;
A
#
# COMPACT_ATOMS: atom_id res chain seq x y z
N MET A 1 -30.78 44.13 -45.91
CA MET A 1 -30.33 44.18 -44.50
C MET A 1 -30.71 42.91 -43.72
N ILE A 2 -31.87 42.29 -43.98
CA ILE A 2 -32.37 41.07 -43.29
C ILE A 2 -31.52 39.80 -43.53
N LYS A 3 -30.90 39.63 -44.70
CA LYS A 3 -30.07 38.44 -45.01
C LYS A 3 -28.77 38.31 -44.19
N ARG A 4 -28.22 39.41 -43.65
CA ARG A 4 -27.03 39.38 -42.79
C ARG A 4 -27.33 38.90 -41.36
N ILE A 5 -28.53 39.18 -40.87
CA ILE A 5 -28.97 38.81 -39.51
C ILE A 5 -29.27 37.32 -39.43
N LEU A 6 -29.89 36.74 -40.46
CA LEU A 6 -30.15 35.29 -40.52
C LEU A 6 -28.85 34.46 -40.54
N PHE A 7 -27.81 34.94 -41.22
CA PHE A 7 -26.52 34.24 -41.31
C PHE A 7 -25.74 34.30 -40.00
N GLN A 8 -25.78 35.44 -39.28
CA GLN A 8 -25.19 35.54 -37.93
C GLN A 8 -25.93 34.68 -36.90
N PHE A 9 -27.26 34.58 -36.98
CA PHE A 9 -28.04 33.68 -36.12
C PHE A 9 -27.74 32.20 -36.39
N LEU A 10 -27.58 31.80 -37.65
CA LEU A 10 -27.24 30.42 -38.00
C LEU A 10 -25.83 30.04 -37.50
N ILE A 11 -24.86 30.95 -37.61
CA ILE A 11 -23.50 30.76 -37.09
C ILE A 11 -23.53 30.64 -35.56
N PHE A 12 -24.28 31.50 -34.86
CA PHE A 12 -24.44 31.40 -33.40
C PHE A 12 -25.13 30.11 -32.97
N LEU A 13 -26.11 29.61 -33.74
CA LEU A 13 -26.81 28.36 -33.44
C LEU A 13 -25.90 27.14 -33.67
N VAL A 14 -25.10 27.15 -34.74
CA VAL A 14 -24.11 26.09 -35.01
C VAL A 14 -22.96 26.12 -34.00
N ILE A 15 -22.46 27.30 -33.62
CA ILE A 15 -21.44 27.42 -32.56
C ILE A 15 -22.01 26.97 -31.21
N SER A 16 -23.27 27.30 -30.90
CA SER A 16 -23.94 26.83 -29.69
C SER A 16 -24.11 25.30 -29.68
N ILE A 17 -24.47 24.68 -30.81
CA ILE A 17 -24.59 23.21 -30.92
C ILE A 17 -23.22 22.52 -30.86
N VAL A 18 -22.17 23.13 -31.41
CA VAL A 18 -20.79 22.62 -31.34
C VAL A 18 -20.20 22.79 -29.93
N LEU A 19 -20.55 23.85 -29.20
CA LEU A 19 -20.16 24.06 -27.79
C LEU A 19 -21.06 23.30 -26.80
N LEU A 20 -22.29 22.92 -27.18
CA LEU A 20 -23.17 22.00 -26.43
C LEU A 20 -22.80 20.52 -26.60
N LYS A 21 -21.73 20.20 -27.35
CA LYS A 21 -20.90 19.02 -27.03
C LYS A 21 -20.00 19.31 -25.82
N CYS A 22 -20.59 19.93 -24.80
CA CYS A 22 -20.09 19.91 -23.44
C CYS A 22 -19.92 18.46 -23.03
N SER A 23 -18.69 18.13 -22.68
CA SER A 23 -18.41 17.29 -21.53
C SER A 23 -19.14 15.94 -21.57
N GLU A 24 -18.64 15.02 -22.39
CA GLU A 24 -18.41 13.70 -21.81
C GLU A 24 -17.55 13.97 -20.57
N SER A 25 -18.19 13.98 -19.40
CA SER A 25 -17.47 13.64 -18.19
C SER A 25 -16.74 12.35 -18.56
N GLU A 26 -15.41 12.34 -18.50
CA GLU A 26 -14.69 11.09 -18.35
C GLU A 26 -15.35 10.43 -17.13
N GLU A 27 -16.28 9.51 -17.39
CA GLU A 27 -16.85 8.64 -16.38
C GLU A 27 -15.62 7.85 -15.93
N GLY A 28 -14.96 8.35 -14.87
CA GLY A 28 -13.67 7.85 -14.40
C GLY A 28 -13.70 6.33 -14.43
N GLU A 29 -12.73 5.73 -15.11
CA GLU A 29 -12.76 4.30 -15.40
C GLU A 29 -13.09 3.50 -14.14
N LYS A 30 -14.22 2.78 -14.15
CA LYS A 30 -14.77 2.17 -12.94
C LYS A 30 -13.74 1.25 -12.26
N CYS A 31 -13.52 1.49 -10.97
CA CYS A 31 -12.69 0.64 -10.14
C CYS A 31 -13.36 -0.73 -9.96
N VAL A 32 -12.67 -1.81 -10.34
CA VAL A 32 -13.20 -3.18 -10.25
C VAL A 32 -12.52 -3.89 -9.10
N ASP A 33 -13.32 -4.36 -8.15
CA ASP A 33 -12.84 -5.08 -6.98
C ASP A 33 -12.08 -6.35 -7.38
N PHE A 34 -11.04 -6.70 -6.62
CA PHE A 34 -10.10 -7.80 -6.88
C PHE A 34 -9.27 -7.67 -8.18
N VAL A 35 -9.45 -6.60 -8.95
CA VAL A 35 -8.69 -6.35 -10.17
C VAL A 35 -7.81 -5.12 -10.01
N HIS A 36 -8.44 -3.95 -9.82
CA HIS A 36 -7.72 -2.67 -9.80
C HIS A 36 -7.25 -2.29 -8.40
N ASN A 37 -7.86 -2.84 -7.34
CA ASN A 37 -7.49 -2.56 -5.94
C ASN A 37 -6.67 -3.69 -5.30
N TYR A 38 -6.10 -4.59 -6.10
CA TYR A 38 -5.42 -5.80 -5.64
C TYR A 38 -3.90 -5.63 -5.56
N VAL A 39 -3.32 -5.94 -4.40
CA VAL A 39 -1.88 -5.82 -4.12
C VAL A 39 -1.31 -7.17 -3.73
N MET A 40 -0.12 -7.49 -4.25
CA MET A 40 0.65 -8.66 -3.85
C MET A 40 1.96 -8.25 -3.19
N SER A 41 2.44 -9.10 -2.30
CA SER A 41 3.77 -9.04 -1.71
C SER A 41 4.36 -10.43 -1.60
N LYS A 42 5.70 -10.50 -1.53
CA LYS A 42 6.44 -11.74 -1.31
C LYS A 42 7.83 -11.44 -0.78
N THR A 43 8.50 -12.46 -0.26
CA THR A 43 9.95 -12.36 -0.01
C THR A 43 10.70 -12.23 -1.33
N PRO A 44 11.57 -11.22 -1.49
CA PRO A 44 12.36 -11.06 -2.71
C PRO A 44 13.28 -12.26 -2.93
N ILE A 45 13.48 -12.65 -4.19
CA ILE A 45 14.35 -13.78 -4.58
C ILE A 45 15.82 -13.32 -4.67
N LYS A 46 16.14 -12.11 -4.23
CA LYS A 46 17.39 -11.40 -4.58
C LYS A 46 18.67 -12.07 -4.09
N ASP A 47 18.56 -13.09 -3.25
CA ASP A 47 19.69 -13.87 -2.79
C ASP A 47 19.25 -15.33 -2.61
N GLU A 48 19.49 -16.18 -3.62
CA GLU A 48 19.25 -17.62 -3.53
C GLU A 48 20.02 -18.29 -2.38
N ASN A 49 21.04 -17.59 -1.84
CA ASN A 49 21.80 -18.00 -0.66
C ASN A 49 21.30 -17.39 0.66
N ALA A 50 20.39 -16.40 0.63
CA ALA A 50 19.80 -15.85 1.85
C ALA A 50 18.84 -16.86 2.46
N ASN A 51 19.38 -17.71 3.34
CA ASN A 51 18.64 -18.68 4.11
C ASN A 51 17.92 -18.00 5.28
N TYR A 52 16.95 -17.13 4.97
CA TYR A 52 16.12 -16.50 6.00
C TYR A 52 15.36 -17.59 6.79
N PRO A 53 15.29 -17.46 8.14
CA PRO A 53 14.48 -18.32 9.00
C PRO A 53 13.00 -18.37 8.62
N ALA A 54 12.47 -17.29 8.03
CA ALA A 54 11.10 -17.22 7.55
C ALA A 54 11.02 -16.68 6.12
N LYS A 55 9.98 -17.09 5.38
CA LYS A 55 9.71 -16.66 4.01
C LYS A 55 8.21 -16.51 3.76
N VAL A 56 7.81 -15.40 3.15
CA VAL A 56 6.46 -15.21 2.61
C VAL A 56 6.47 -15.65 1.14
N THR A 57 5.75 -16.73 0.83
CA THR A 57 5.65 -17.25 -0.54
C THR A 57 4.69 -16.43 -1.37
N LYS A 58 3.56 -16.07 -0.76
CA LYS A 58 2.53 -15.21 -1.31
C LYS A 58 1.84 -14.49 -0.16
N PHE A 59 1.53 -13.23 -0.35
CA PHE A 59 0.60 -12.49 0.49
C PHE A 59 -0.12 -11.48 -0.38
N SER A 60 -1.45 -11.44 -0.30
CA SER A 60 -2.26 -10.54 -1.10
C SER A 60 -3.40 -9.91 -0.33
N SER A 61 -3.73 -8.70 -0.73
CA SER A 61 -4.77 -7.89 -0.11
C SER A 61 -5.51 -7.06 -1.15
N THR A 62 -6.72 -6.63 -0.80
CA THR A 62 -7.48 -5.62 -1.55
C THR A 62 -7.59 -4.33 -0.74
N LEU A 63 -7.57 -3.18 -1.44
CA LEU A 63 -7.61 -1.85 -0.84
C LEU A 63 -8.98 -1.20 -1.04
N TYR A 64 -9.43 -0.47 -0.02
CA TYR A 64 -10.71 0.22 0.00
C TYR A 64 -10.58 1.60 0.64
N ASN A 65 -11.42 2.54 0.22
CA ASN A 65 -11.54 3.85 0.85
C ASN A 65 -12.29 3.76 2.20
N SER A 66 -12.41 4.87 2.92
CA SER A 66 -13.08 4.92 4.23
C SER A 66 -14.55 4.46 4.21
N GLU A 67 -15.23 4.58 3.05
CA GLU A 67 -16.61 4.11 2.82
C GLU A 67 -16.70 2.62 2.46
N GLY A 68 -15.58 1.93 2.31
CA GLY A 68 -15.52 0.51 1.92
C GLY A 68 -15.65 0.25 0.42
N LYS A 69 -15.50 1.27 -0.43
CA LYS A 69 -15.45 1.12 -1.89
C LYS A 69 -14.04 0.76 -2.36
N PRO A 70 -13.87 -0.07 -3.41
CA PRO A 70 -12.55 -0.41 -3.96
C PRO A 70 -11.75 0.85 -4.28
N ALA A 71 -10.51 0.91 -3.79
CA ALA A 71 -9.62 2.05 -4.00
C ALA A 71 -8.66 1.76 -5.16
N CYS A 72 -8.76 2.55 -6.23
CA CYS A 72 -7.78 2.57 -7.29
C CYS A 72 -7.71 3.93 -7.98
N HIS A 73 -6.52 4.26 -8.48
CA HIS A 73 -6.27 5.44 -9.30
C HIS A 73 -5.70 4.97 -10.64
N GLN A 74 -6.26 5.41 -11.76
CA GLN A 74 -5.85 4.98 -13.11
C GLN A 74 -5.77 3.44 -13.25
N LYS A 75 -6.78 2.71 -12.75
CA LYS A 75 -6.85 1.23 -12.72
C LYS A 75 -5.71 0.52 -11.95
N ARG A 76 -4.95 1.25 -11.11
CA ARG A 76 -3.91 0.70 -10.23
C ARG A 76 -4.32 0.83 -8.77
N PRO A 77 -3.89 -0.10 -7.90
CA PRO A 77 -4.25 -0.04 -6.49
C PRO A 77 -3.69 1.22 -5.84
N THR A 78 -4.53 1.92 -5.07
CA THR A 78 -4.14 3.11 -4.32
C THR A 78 -4.45 2.93 -2.84
N VAL A 79 -3.48 3.27 -1.99
CA VAL A 79 -3.66 3.27 -0.54
C VAL A 79 -4.24 4.62 -0.14
N LEU A 80 -5.44 4.58 0.43
CA LEU A 80 -6.12 5.74 1.00
C LEU A 80 -6.08 5.65 2.52
N MET A 81 -5.81 6.78 3.17
CA MET A 81 -5.79 6.91 4.62
C MET A 81 -6.64 8.12 5.01
N PRO A 82 -7.70 7.94 5.83
CA PRO A 82 -8.15 6.67 6.38
C PRO A 82 -8.77 5.75 5.31
N GLY A 83 -8.70 4.45 5.52
CA GLY A 83 -9.19 3.46 4.57
C GLY A 83 -9.18 2.05 5.15
N TRP A 84 -9.32 1.04 4.30
CA TRP A 84 -9.30 -0.36 4.71
C TRP A 84 -8.45 -1.20 3.77
N THR A 85 -7.84 -2.23 4.34
CA THR A 85 -7.21 -3.32 3.58
C THR A 85 -7.80 -4.65 4.02
N LYS A 86 -8.10 -5.52 3.06
CA LYS A 86 -8.62 -6.86 3.35
C LYS A 86 -7.61 -7.90 2.89
N LEU A 87 -7.14 -8.72 3.83
CA LEU A 87 -6.23 -9.82 3.52
C LEU A 87 -7.00 -10.94 2.82
N ILE A 88 -6.51 -11.35 1.65
CA ILE A 88 -7.16 -12.34 0.80
C ILE A 88 -6.49 -13.70 0.95
N ASP A 89 -5.18 -13.72 0.83
CA ASP A 89 -4.37 -14.93 0.86
C ASP A 89 -2.99 -14.61 1.43
N GLY A 90 -2.36 -15.59 2.06
CA GLY A 90 -1.07 -15.40 2.67
C GLY A 90 -0.53 -16.70 3.23
N GLU A 91 0.74 -16.96 2.95
CA GLU A 91 1.44 -18.16 3.39
C GLU A 91 2.86 -17.80 3.83
N LEU A 92 3.11 -18.00 5.13
CA LEU A 92 4.38 -17.78 5.78
C LEU A 92 5.01 -19.11 6.16
N HIS A 93 6.20 -19.37 5.64
CA HIS A 93 7.01 -20.55 5.98
C HIS A 93 8.06 -20.16 7.00
N VAL A 94 7.98 -20.71 8.20
CA VAL A 94 8.93 -20.50 9.28
C VAL A 94 9.70 -21.81 9.49
N LYS A 95 11.00 -21.80 9.20
CA LYS A 95 11.87 -22.99 9.24
C LYS A 95 12.26 -23.39 10.66
N GLN A 96 12.34 -22.42 11.56
CA GLN A 96 12.76 -22.58 12.94
C GLN A 96 12.10 -21.51 13.82
N ASP A 97 11.91 -21.83 15.10
CA ASP A 97 11.42 -20.86 16.07
C ASP A 97 12.37 -19.64 16.15
N VAL A 98 11.77 -18.47 16.32
CA VAL A 98 12.45 -17.18 16.45
C VAL A 98 11.82 -16.40 17.60
N ASN A 99 12.57 -15.51 18.26
CA ASN A 99 12.08 -14.78 19.42
C ASN A 99 11.79 -13.30 19.10
N LEU A 100 10.77 -13.07 18.27
CA LEU A 100 10.30 -11.72 17.93
C LEU A 100 9.81 -10.94 19.17
N THR A 101 9.35 -11.59 20.24
CA THR A 101 8.96 -10.88 21.48
C THR A 101 10.13 -10.20 22.19
N LYS A 102 11.34 -10.73 22.04
CA LYS A 102 12.53 -10.21 22.72
C LYS A 102 13.02 -8.91 22.08
N ASP A 103 13.16 -8.90 20.76
CA ASP A 103 13.79 -7.83 20.00
C ASP A 103 13.34 -7.76 18.53
N GLY A 104 12.12 -8.21 18.23
CA GLY A 104 11.53 -8.20 16.89
C GLY A 104 11.36 -6.78 16.36
N VAL A 105 12.21 -6.37 15.43
CA VAL A 105 12.24 -5.03 14.84
C VAL A 105 11.98 -5.10 13.35
N VAL A 106 11.10 -4.24 12.85
CA VAL A 106 10.95 -3.97 11.43
C VAL A 106 11.85 -2.82 11.02
N ARG A 107 12.60 -3.00 9.93
CA ARG A 107 13.37 -1.97 9.25
C ARG A 107 12.81 -1.78 7.85
N MET A 108 12.40 -0.56 7.54
CA MET A 108 11.83 -0.21 6.24
C MET A 108 12.90 0.37 5.32
N THR A 109 12.79 0.02 4.04
CA THR A 109 13.46 0.69 2.93
C THR A 109 12.38 1.14 1.95
N VAL A 110 12.28 2.44 1.68
CA VAL A 110 11.18 3.01 0.89
C VAL A 110 11.74 3.88 -0.21
N TYR A 111 11.36 3.57 -1.45
CA TYR A 111 11.70 4.36 -2.63
C TYR A 111 10.43 4.98 -3.21
N GLY A 112 10.45 6.29 -3.47
CA GLY A 112 9.41 6.96 -4.23
C GLY A 112 9.87 7.20 -5.67
N ALA A 113 8.94 7.18 -6.63
CA ALA A 113 9.26 7.42 -8.04
C ALA A 113 9.80 8.84 -8.30
N ASP A 114 9.33 9.81 -7.51
CA ASP A 114 9.63 11.24 -7.66
C ASP A 114 10.73 11.73 -6.70
N PHE A 115 11.46 10.82 -6.05
CA PHE A 115 12.50 11.13 -5.07
C PHE A 115 13.85 10.54 -5.52
N ASP A 116 14.89 11.37 -5.49
CA ASP A 116 16.26 10.95 -5.85
C ASP A 116 16.85 9.98 -4.83
N ASP A 117 16.61 10.24 -3.53
CA ASP A 117 17.04 9.42 -2.41
C ASP A 117 15.86 8.66 -1.78
N PRO A 118 16.09 7.43 -1.26
CA PRO A 118 15.05 6.66 -0.57
C PRO A 118 14.55 7.41 0.67
N LEU A 119 13.23 7.41 0.92
CA LEU A 119 12.65 8.03 2.13
C LEU A 119 13.17 7.35 3.41
N CYS A 120 13.26 6.03 3.37
CA CYS A 120 13.83 5.20 4.41
C CYS A 120 14.86 4.26 3.80
N LEU A 121 15.98 4.03 4.48
CA LEU A 121 16.98 3.05 4.11
C LEU A 121 17.34 2.22 5.34
N ASN A 122 17.01 0.92 5.32
CA ASN A 122 17.27 -0.03 6.41
C ASN A 122 16.84 0.49 7.79
N GLY A 123 15.66 1.08 7.85
CA GLY A 123 15.08 1.60 9.08
C GLY A 123 15.58 2.98 9.51
N THR A 124 16.41 3.63 8.69
CA THR A 124 16.89 4.99 8.93
C THR A 124 16.24 5.94 7.93
N SER A 125 15.64 7.01 8.42
CA SER A 125 15.13 8.08 7.57
C SER A 125 16.27 8.80 6.87
N GLN A 126 16.09 9.11 5.58
CA GLN A 126 17.04 9.96 4.83
C GLN A 126 16.61 11.43 4.79
N TYR A 127 15.41 11.74 5.29
CA TYR A 127 14.85 13.09 5.27
C TYR A 127 14.68 13.60 6.71
N LEU A 128 15.16 14.81 6.97
CA LEU A 128 15.06 15.44 8.30
C LEU A 128 13.61 15.54 8.80
N ALA A 129 12.66 15.72 7.87
CA ALA A 129 11.24 15.80 8.17
C ALA A 129 10.62 14.46 8.58
N ILE A 130 11.27 13.31 8.33
CA ILE A 130 10.71 12.00 8.68
C ILE A 130 11.47 11.43 9.89
N PRO A 131 10.85 11.36 11.08
CA PRO A 131 11.42 10.66 12.22
C PRO A 131 11.74 9.18 11.94
N ASN A 132 12.87 8.68 12.46
CA ASN A 132 13.28 7.27 12.32
C ASN A 132 12.22 6.25 12.78
N ARG A 133 11.34 6.62 13.73
CA ARG A 133 10.23 5.75 14.17
C ARG A 133 9.25 5.38 13.05
N PHE A 134 9.19 6.14 11.97
CA PHE A 134 8.38 5.82 10.79
C PHE A 134 9.09 4.85 9.83
N CYS A 135 10.42 4.74 9.94
CA CYS A 135 11.21 3.78 9.17
C CYS A 135 11.53 2.51 9.98
N ARG A 136 11.50 2.57 11.31
CA ARG A 136 11.85 1.47 12.22
C ARG A 136 10.92 1.41 13.41
N PHE A 137 10.33 0.25 13.66
CA PHE A 137 9.40 0.02 14.77
C PHE A 137 9.45 -1.42 15.29
N ASN A 138 8.91 -1.65 16.49
CA ASN A 138 8.78 -2.99 17.07
C ASN A 138 7.61 -3.72 16.38
N LEU A 139 7.87 -4.90 15.83
CA LEU A 139 6.87 -5.67 15.11
C LEU A 139 5.69 -6.08 15.99
N CYS A 140 5.98 -6.62 17.17
CA CYS A 140 4.98 -7.22 18.06
C CYS A 140 4.13 -6.17 18.78
N GLU A 141 4.69 -4.98 19.04
CA GLU A 141 3.90 -3.81 19.45
C GLU A 141 2.92 -3.37 18.35
N PHE A 142 3.31 -3.49 17.08
CA PHE A 142 2.49 -3.07 15.95
C PHE A 142 1.37 -4.06 15.61
N ILE A 143 1.68 -5.37 15.55
CA ILE A 143 0.70 -6.40 15.15
C ILE A 143 -0.04 -7.04 16.34
N GLY A 144 0.41 -6.79 17.57
CA GLY A 144 -0.11 -7.41 18.78
C GLY A 144 0.50 -8.78 19.08
N ASN A 145 0.32 -9.23 20.32
CA ASN A 145 0.96 -10.44 20.85
C ASN A 145 0.50 -11.71 20.13
N ASP A 146 -0.79 -11.88 19.87
CA ASP A 146 -1.34 -13.11 19.30
C ASP A 146 -0.78 -13.39 17.89
N LEU A 147 -0.72 -12.36 17.03
CA LEU A 147 -0.11 -12.49 15.71
C LEU A 147 1.41 -12.70 15.82
N CYS A 148 2.07 -11.98 16.73
CA CYS A 148 3.49 -12.15 16.98
C CYS A 148 3.83 -13.59 17.42
N GLU A 149 3.02 -14.22 18.27
CA GLU A 149 3.21 -15.62 18.67
C GLU A 149 3.17 -16.58 17.48
N ILE A 150 2.24 -16.39 16.54
CA ILE A 150 2.17 -17.21 15.32
C ILE A 150 3.43 -17.03 14.47
N LEU A 151 3.85 -15.79 14.21
CA LEU A 151 5.02 -15.48 13.37
C LEU A 151 6.33 -16.07 13.92
N GLN A 152 6.37 -16.35 15.22
CA GLN A 152 7.55 -16.89 15.91
C GLN A 152 7.69 -18.41 15.85
N LYS A 153 6.59 -19.14 15.58
CA LYS A 153 6.59 -20.60 15.63
C LYS A 153 6.99 -21.21 14.30
N LYS A 154 7.80 -22.24 14.33
CA LYS A 154 8.09 -23.09 13.17
C LYS A 154 6.80 -23.68 12.61
N GLY A 155 6.63 -23.60 11.30
CA GLY A 155 5.46 -24.13 10.61
C GLY A 155 5.17 -23.39 9.31
N VAL A 156 4.08 -23.78 8.67
CA VAL A 156 3.47 -23.02 7.58
C VAL A 156 2.22 -22.39 8.16
N HIS A 157 2.19 -21.06 8.19
CA HIS A 157 1.07 -20.29 8.72
C HIS A 157 0.31 -19.62 7.58
N THR A 158 -1.01 -19.79 7.57
CA THR A 158 -1.86 -19.18 6.55
C THR A 158 -2.80 -18.14 7.16
N ILE A 159 -3.27 -17.17 6.36
CA ILE A 159 -4.27 -16.21 6.83
C ILE A 159 -5.54 -16.92 7.33
N ARG A 160 -5.95 -18.00 6.66
CA ARG A 160 -7.10 -18.80 7.08
C ARG A 160 -6.90 -19.44 8.45
N GLU A 161 -5.72 -20.02 8.69
CA GLU A 161 -5.38 -20.60 9.99
C GLU A 161 -5.39 -19.54 11.11
N VAL A 162 -4.85 -18.35 10.82
CA VAL A 162 -4.83 -17.22 11.77
C VAL A 162 -6.24 -16.74 12.10
N GLU A 163 -7.10 -16.61 11.08
CA GLU A 163 -8.52 -16.25 11.24
C GLU A 163 -9.27 -17.28 12.10
N GLU A 164 -9.10 -18.58 11.83
CA GLU A 164 -9.75 -19.66 12.57
C GLU A 164 -9.27 -19.79 14.02
N LYS A 165 -7.96 -19.64 14.27
CA LYS A 165 -7.38 -19.84 15.62
C LYS A 165 -7.52 -18.63 16.54
N LEU A 166 -7.40 -17.42 15.99
CA LEU A 166 -7.35 -16.19 16.78
C LEU A 166 -8.60 -15.33 16.65
N ASN A 167 -9.61 -15.77 15.89
CA ASN A 167 -10.75 -14.94 15.51
C ASN A 167 -10.28 -13.60 14.90
N PHE A 168 -9.19 -13.66 14.12
CA PHE A 168 -8.52 -12.49 13.59
C PHE A 168 -9.35 -11.85 12.47
N ASN A 169 -9.61 -10.55 12.59
CA ASN A 169 -10.29 -9.81 11.53
C ASN A 169 -9.30 -9.52 10.38
N ARG A 170 -9.49 -10.22 9.27
CA ARG A 170 -8.71 -10.01 8.04
C ARG A 170 -8.94 -8.65 7.35
N THR A 171 -9.91 -7.86 7.83
CA THR A 171 -10.13 -6.48 7.37
C THR A 171 -9.48 -5.54 8.38
N LEU A 172 -8.39 -4.90 7.95
CA LEU A 172 -7.59 -4.00 8.76
C LEU A 172 -7.90 -2.56 8.41
N PHE A 173 -8.07 -1.74 9.44
CA PHE A 173 -8.23 -0.30 9.27
C PHE A 173 -6.87 0.35 8.99
N LEU A 174 -6.83 1.19 7.97
CA LEU A 174 -5.72 2.09 7.72
C LEU A 174 -6.04 3.42 8.39
N PRO A 175 -5.28 3.83 9.44
CA PRO A 175 -5.58 5.03 10.20
C PRO A 175 -5.37 6.28 9.37
N GLU A 176 -5.79 7.42 9.92
CA GLU A 176 -5.43 8.72 9.36
C GLU A 176 -3.91 8.86 9.26
N PRO A 177 -3.42 9.54 8.21
CA PRO A 177 -1.99 9.73 8.04
C PRO A 177 -1.43 10.56 9.19
N PRO A 178 -0.22 10.23 9.68
CA PRO A 178 0.41 11.02 10.72
C PRO A 178 0.61 12.46 10.23
N SER A 179 0.37 13.43 11.13
CA SER A 179 0.62 14.85 10.86
C SER A 179 1.95 15.28 11.49
N LEU A 180 2.68 16.15 10.78
CA LEU A 180 3.89 16.79 11.26
C LEU A 180 3.72 18.30 11.11
N LEU A 181 3.84 19.02 12.23
CA LEU A 181 3.66 20.49 12.26
C LEU A 181 2.31 20.97 11.67
N GLY A 182 1.26 20.15 11.78
CA GLY A 182 -0.08 20.47 11.26
C GLY A 182 -0.28 20.15 9.77
N ILE A 183 0.71 19.61 9.08
CA ILE A 183 0.60 19.13 7.68
C ILE A 183 0.54 17.60 7.70
N SER A 184 -0.37 17.01 6.92
CA SER A 184 -0.44 15.55 6.77
C SER A 184 0.80 15.04 6.05
N LEU A 185 1.37 13.93 6.51
CA LEU A 185 2.48 13.27 5.79
C LEU A 185 2.04 12.85 4.37
N LEU A 186 0.76 12.57 4.15
CA LEU A 186 0.26 12.29 2.80
C LEU A 186 0.28 13.50 1.88
N ASP A 187 0.04 14.71 2.40
CA ASP A 187 0.10 15.92 1.56
C ASP A 187 1.53 16.19 1.06
N LEU A 188 2.52 15.69 1.80
CA LEU A 188 3.94 15.82 1.46
C LEU A 188 4.48 14.64 0.66
N PHE A 189 3.91 13.45 0.85
CA PHE A 189 4.43 12.18 0.33
C PHE A 189 3.36 11.32 -0.36
N SER A 190 2.34 11.93 -0.98
CA SER A 190 1.48 11.23 -1.94
C SER A 190 2.26 10.93 -3.22
N GLY A 191 2.06 9.76 -3.81
CA GLY A 191 2.83 9.36 -5.00
C GLY A 191 2.95 7.85 -5.17
N ASP A 192 3.85 7.46 -6.07
CA ASP A 192 4.14 6.07 -6.41
C ASP A 192 5.36 5.57 -5.59
N PHE A 193 5.15 4.54 -4.75
CA PHE A 193 6.18 4.03 -3.83
C PHE A 193 6.43 2.52 -3.93
N ASN A 194 7.64 2.11 -3.56
CA ASN A 194 7.98 0.72 -3.30
C ASN A 194 8.53 0.58 -1.87
N PHE A 195 8.08 -0.46 -1.18
CA PHE A 195 8.39 -0.75 0.22
C PHE A 195 9.12 -2.08 0.33
N GLY A 196 10.27 -2.05 0.97
CA GLY A 196 10.97 -3.21 1.51
C GLY A 196 10.86 -3.21 3.03
N PHE A 197 10.53 -4.36 3.61
CA PHE A 197 10.51 -4.58 5.06
C PHE A 197 11.48 -5.70 5.39
N ALA A 198 12.44 -5.44 6.28
CA ALA A 198 13.29 -6.46 6.87
C ALA A 198 12.93 -6.62 8.34
N ILE A 199 12.57 -7.83 8.75
CA ILE A 199 12.29 -8.18 10.15
C ILE A 199 13.57 -8.75 10.74
N GLU A 200 14.07 -8.15 11.81
CA GLU A 200 15.25 -8.61 12.55
C GLU A 200 14.85 -9.09 13.95
N SER A 201 15.51 -10.14 14.42
CA SER A 201 15.46 -10.56 15.81
C SER A 201 16.76 -11.30 16.12
N GLU A 202 17.25 -11.18 17.36
CA GLU A 202 18.50 -11.77 17.83
C GLU A 202 19.72 -11.37 16.95
N GLY A 203 19.71 -10.14 16.43
CA GLY A 203 20.79 -9.60 15.60
C GLY A 203 20.89 -10.17 14.18
N ARG A 204 19.86 -10.88 13.70
CA ARG A 204 19.81 -11.47 12.35
C ARG A 204 18.49 -11.18 11.64
N THR A 205 18.54 -11.00 10.32
CA THR A 205 17.35 -10.84 9.50
C THR A 205 16.59 -12.17 9.45
N ILE A 206 15.34 -12.15 9.89
CA ILE A 206 14.42 -13.28 9.98
C ILE A 206 13.61 -13.45 8.69
N LEU A 207 13.18 -12.33 8.12
CA LEU A 207 12.31 -12.27 6.94
C LEU A 207 12.55 -10.96 6.20
N GLU A 208 12.47 -11.00 4.88
CA GLU A 208 12.28 -9.81 4.06
C GLU A 208 10.97 -9.90 3.27
N LEU A 209 10.35 -8.74 3.04
CA LEU A 209 9.10 -8.60 2.30
C LEU A 209 9.19 -7.39 1.37
N LEU A 210 8.74 -7.55 0.12
CA LEU A 210 8.65 -6.49 -0.87
C LEU A 210 7.19 -6.21 -1.23
N ILE A 211 6.79 -4.94 -1.24
CA ILE A 211 5.44 -4.47 -1.59
C ILE A 211 5.52 -3.21 -2.47
N PRO A 212 4.80 -3.14 -3.60
CA PRO A 212 4.07 -4.23 -4.24
C PRO A 212 5.01 -5.15 -5.02
N PHE A 213 4.55 -6.36 -5.29
CA PHE A 213 5.24 -7.33 -6.14
C PHE A 213 4.62 -7.45 -7.54
N ASN A 214 3.31 -7.24 -7.67
CA ASN A 214 2.57 -7.31 -8.94
C ASN A 214 2.57 -5.99 -9.72
N HIS A 215 3.11 -4.92 -9.15
CA HIS A 215 3.27 -3.61 -9.77
C HIS A 215 4.67 -3.07 -9.49
N LYS A 216 5.12 -2.10 -10.29
CA LYS A 216 6.39 -1.40 -10.03
C LYS A 216 6.32 -0.55 -8.76
N TYR A 217 5.20 0.15 -8.59
CA TYR A 217 4.92 1.04 -7.48
C TYR A 217 3.49 0.82 -6.97
N LEU A 218 3.28 1.16 -5.71
CA LEU A 218 1.98 1.26 -5.06
C LEU A 218 1.67 2.75 -4.90
N GLN A 219 0.55 3.18 -5.47
CA GLN A 219 0.08 4.55 -5.35
C GLN A 219 -0.41 4.78 -3.91
N ILE A 220 -0.09 5.95 -3.36
CA ILE A 220 -0.57 6.38 -2.04
C ILE A 220 -1.15 7.78 -2.14
N GLY A 221 -2.30 8.00 -1.50
CA GLY A 221 -2.84 9.33 -1.22
C GLY A 221 -3.52 10.03 -2.40
N VAL A 222 -3.86 9.29 -3.47
CA VAL A 222 -4.58 9.83 -4.63
C VAL A 222 -5.80 8.95 -4.91
N GLU A 223 -6.97 9.58 -5.02
CA GLU A 223 -8.23 8.95 -5.46
C GLU A 223 -8.35 8.94 -6.99
#